data_AF-A0A940VFQ7-F1
#
_entry.id   AF-A0A940VFQ7-F1
#
_cell.length_a   1.000
_cell.length_b   1.000
_cell.length_c   1.000
_cell.angle_alpha   90.00
_cell.angle_beta   90.00
_cell.angle_gamma   90.00
#
_symmetry.space_group_name_H-M   'P 1'
#
loop_
_entity.id
_entity.type
_entity.pdbx_description
1 polymer ?
#
loop_
_entity_poly.entity_id
_entity_poly.type
_entity_poly.pdbx_seq_one_letter_code
_entity_poly.pdbx_strand_id
1 'polypeptide(L)' 'MKTMDWQERIVTDPKILVGKPVFKGTRLAVEFIVDLLAMPDGVAFRNLSETFGPPGVEASAG' A
#
# COMPACT_ATOMS: atom_id res chain seq x y z
N MET A 1 14.84 20.78 8.31
CA MET A 1 13.86 19.68 8.12
C MET A 1 14.08 18.65 9.22
N LYS A 2 13.03 18.27 9.96
CA LYS A 2 13.12 17.18 10.94
C LYS A 2 13.08 15.88 10.15
N THR A 3 14.16 15.10 10.15
CA THR A 3 14.19 13.77 9.57
C THR A 3 13.13 12.93 10.28
N MET A 4 12.13 12.44 9.54
CA MET A 4 11.15 11.51 10.10
C MET A 4 11.83 10.16 10.28
N ASP A 5 11.80 9.65 11.50
CA ASP A 5 12.25 8.29 11.79
C ASP A 5 11.17 7.30 11.36
N TRP A 6 11.34 6.75 10.16
CA TRP A 6 10.41 5.77 9.59
C TRP A 6 10.50 4.42 10.32
N GLN A 7 11.57 4.16 11.05
CA GLN A 7 11.80 2.88 11.73
C GLN A 7 10.80 2.68 12.86
N GLU A 8 10.36 3.77 13.51
CA GLU A 8 9.32 3.75 14.55
C GLU A 8 7.93 3.34 14.01
N ARG A 9 7.74 3.35 12.69
CA ARG A 9 6.47 3.04 12.01
C ARG A 9 6.43 1.60 11.48
N ILE A 10 7.53 0.86 11.53
CA ILE A 10 7.62 -0.52 11.08
C ILE A 10 7.81 -1.42 12.30
N VAL A 11 6.99 -2.46 12.41
CA VAL A 11 7.05 -3.42 13.52
C VAL A 11 7.20 -4.84 12.99
N THR A 12 7.79 -5.70 13.81
CA THR A 12 7.97 -7.12 13.51
C THR A 12 7.45 -7.92 14.70
N ASP A 13 6.42 -8.74 14.48
CA ASP A 13 5.81 -9.58 15.52
C ASP A 13 5.56 -10.98 14.92
N PRO A 14 6.10 -12.07 15.49
CA PRO A 14 5.83 -13.43 15.02
C PRO A 14 4.34 -13.78 14.92
N LYS A 15 3.48 -13.13 15.70
CA LYS A 15 2.01 -13.30 15.67
C LYS A 15 1.36 -12.57 14.50
N ILE A 16 2.06 -11.67 13.81
CA ILE A 16 1.57 -10.87 12.70
C ILE A 16 2.38 -11.22 11.44
N LEU A 17 1.70 -11.75 10.42
CA LEU A 17 2.32 -12.17 9.16
C LEU A 17 3.59 -13.02 9.34
N VAL A 18 3.62 -13.89 10.36
CA VAL A 18 4.75 -14.80 10.64
C VAL A 18 6.06 -14.06 10.89
N GLY A 19 6.00 -12.84 11.45
CA GLY A 19 7.19 -12.04 11.74
C GLY A 19 7.74 -11.29 10.53
N LYS A 20 6.94 -11.06 9.49
CA LYS A 20 7.30 -10.13 8.43
C LYS A 20 7.25 -8.68 8.93
N PRO A 21 8.13 -7.78 8.44
CA PRO A 21 8.04 -6.35 8.73
C PRO A 21 6.71 -5.78 8.20
N VAL A 22 5.96 -5.12 9.08
CA VAL A 22 4.64 -4.55 8.77
C VAL A 22 4.54 -3.10 9.24
N PHE A 23 3.67 -2.32 8.60
CA PHE A 23 3.36 -0.97 9.08
C PHE A 23 2.53 -1.04 10.37
N LYS A 24 2.99 -0.32 11.40
CA LYS A 24 2.37 -0.30 12.74
C LYS A 24 0.89 0.04 12.65
N GLY A 25 0.05 -0.78 13.30
CA GLY A 25 -1.40 -0.61 13.30
C GLY A 25 -2.11 -1.20 12.07
N THR A 26 -1.38 -1.85 11.17
CA THR A 26 -1.94 -2.50 9.98
C THR A 26 -1.48 -3.96 9.90
N ARG A 27 -2.06 -4.71 8.96
CA ARG A 27 -1.54 -6.02 8.54
C ARG A 27 -0.96 -5.96 7.12
N LEU A 28 -0.37 -4.82 6.76
CA LEU A 28 0.29 -4.61 5.47
C LEU A 28 1.79 -4.83 5.61
N ALA A 29 2.32 -5.80 4.87
CA ALA A 29 3.75 -6.06 4.80
C ALA A 29 4.47 -4.91 4.08
N VAL A 30 5.67 -4.58 4.55
CA VAL A 30 6.50 -3.55 3.93
C VAL A 30 6.89 -3.96 2.50
N GLU A 31 7.23 -5.24 2.31
CA GLU A 31 7.57 -5.81 0.99
C GLU A 31 6.45 -5.56 -0.03
N PHE A 32 5.19 -5.71 0.37
CA PHE A 32 4.04 -5.54 -0.51
C PHE A 32 3.97 -4.12 -1.05
N ILE A 33 4.17 -3.10 -0.21
CA ILE A 33 4.17 -1.71 -0.67
C ILE A 33 5.37 -1.43 -1.57
N VAL A 34 6.54 -2.00 -1.27
CA VAL A 34 7.73 -1.85 -2.13
C VAL A 34 7.48 -2.48 -3.50
N ASP A 35 6.87 -3.66 -3.56
CA ASP A 35 6.54 -4.34 -4.82
C ASP A 35 5.53 -3.52 -5.65
N LEU A 36 4.51 -2.94 -5.02
CA LEU A 36 3.56 -2.06 -5.68
C LEU A 36 4.20 -0.79 -6.25
N LEU A 37 5.22 -0.25 -5.55
CA LEU A 37 5.96 0.92 -6.00
C LEU A 37 7.01 0.60 -7.06
N ALA A 38 7.51 -0.64 -7.08
CA ALA A 38 8.47 -1.13 -8.06
C ALA A 38 7.82 -1.46 -9.42
N MET A 39 6.49 -1.50 -9.50
CA MET A 39 5.78 -1.69 -10.77
C MET A 39 6.13 -0.54 -11.75
N PRO A 40 6.38 -0.84 -13.04
CA PRO A 40 6.83 0.15 -14.04
C PRO A 40 5.93 1.37 -14.18
N ASP A 41 4.62 1.19 -14.00
CA ASP A 41 3.62 2.25 -14.12
C ASP A 41 3.17 2.81 -12.75
N GLY A 42 3.77 2.29 -11.66
CA GLY A 42 3.19 2.31 -10.33
C GLY A 42 1.80 1.66 -10.34
N VAL A 43 1.29 1.19 -9.20
CA VAL A 43 -0.17 1.14 -9.11
C VAL A 43 -0.63 2.57 -9.37
N ALA A 44 -1.39 2.81 -10.44
CA ALA A 44 -1.91 4.13 -10.74
C ALA A 44 -2.77 4.56 -9.54
N PHE A 45 -2.16 5.22 -8.55
CA PHE A 45 -2.87 5.87 -7.44
C PHE A 45 -3.91 6.86 -7.98
N ARG A 46 -3.72 7.27 -9.24
CA ARG A 46 -4.62 8.06 -10.05
C ARG A 46 -5.97 7.37 -10.37
N ASN A 47 -6.02 6.04 -10.41
CA ASN A 47 -7.19 5.26 -10.86
C ASN A 47 -7.67 4.21 -9.81
N LEU A 48 -7.41 4.45 -8.52
CA LEU A 48 -7.91 3.61 -7.43
C LEU A 48 -9.44 3.48 -7.44
N SER A 49 -10.17 4.52 -7.87
CA SER A 49 -11.63 4.48 -8.02
C SER A 49 -12.10 3.59 -9.17
N GLU A 50 -11.30 3.43 -10.23
CA GLU A 50 -11.66 2.60 -11.37
C GLU A 50 -11.33 1.13 -11.10
N THR A 51 -10.22 0.87 -10.40
CA THR A 51 -9.75 -0.47 -10.10
C THR A 51 -10.58 -1.17 -9.02
N PHE A 52 -11.09 -0.41 -8.04
CA PHE A 52 -11.89 -0.93 -6.92
C PHE A 52 -13.32 -0.36 -6.90
N GLY A 53 -13.72 0.36 -7.94
CA GLY A 53 -15.09 0.83 -8.11
C GLY A 53 -16.07 -0.33 -8.28
N PRO A 54 -17.35 -0.16 -7.93
CA PRO A 54 -18.35 -1.18 -8.19
C PRO A 54 -18.38 -1.49 -9.70
N PRO A 55 -18.42 -2.77 -10.10
CA PRO A 55 -18.43 -3.14 -11.51
C PRO A 55 -19.66 -2.51 -12.19
N GLY A 56 -19.42 -1.69 -13.22
CA GLY A 56 -20.48 -1.10 -14.07
C GLY A 56 -20.57 0.43 -14.10
N VAL A 57 -19.66 1.18 -13.47
CA VAL A 57 -19.59 2.64 -13.67
C VAL A 57 -18.66 2.94 -14.85
N GLU A 58 -19.16 2.73 -16.07
CA GLU A 58 -18.50 3.26 -17.26
C GLU A 58 -18.50 4.79 -17.16
N ALA A 59 -17.31 5.39 -17.21
CA ALA A 59 -17.15 6.83 -17.26
C ALA A 59 -17.93 7.37 -18.46
N SER A 60 -19.05 8.04 -18.19
CA SER A 60 -19.72 8.87 -19.18
C SER A 60 -18.82 10.08 -19.46
N ALA A 61 -17.88 9.90 -20.38
CA ALA A 61 -17.18 11.00 -21.02
C ALA A 61 -18.19 11.68 -21.96
N GLY A 62 -18.73 12.80 -21.49
CA GLY A 62 -19.43 13.82 -22.27
C GLY A 62 -18.71 15.14 -22.08
#